data_AF-E3E9F5-F1
#
_entry.id   AF-E3E9F5-F1
#
_cell.length_a   1.000
_cell.length_b   1.000
_cell.length_c   1.000
_cell.angle_alpha   90.00
_cell.angle_beta   90.00
_cell.angle_gamma   90.00
#
_symmetry.space_group_name_H-M   'P 1'
#
loop_
_entity.id
_entity.type
_entity.pdbx_description
1 polymer ?
#
loop_
_entity_poly.entity_id
_entity_poly.type
_entity_poly.pdbx_seq_one_letter_code
_entity_poly.pdbx_strand_id
1 'polypeptide(L)' 'MSKNKRFDKVLTKTEKIKRMQSAKNEDVEFSAELADAEDLEAIRRSEVADRRQQRITNDNE' A
#
# COMPACT_ATOMS: atom_id res chain seq x y z
N MET A 1 0.39 -15.77 -26.23
CA MET A 1 1.78 -15.80 -25.73
C MET A 1 1.88 -14.88 -24.51
N SER A 2 1.80 -15.45 -23.31
CA SER A 2 1.86 -14.71 -22.05
C SER A 2 3.27 -14.12 -21.86
N LYS A 3 3.37 -12.80 -21.68
CA LYS A 3 4.63 -12.06 -21.50
C LYS A 3 5.09 -12.05 -20.03
N ASN A 4 4.84 -13.12 -19.28
CA ASN A 4 5.35 -13.23 -17.91
C ASN A 4 6.81 -13.68 -17.93
N LYS A 5 7.72 -12.71 -18.11
CA LYS A 5 9.16 -12.91 -17.95
C LYS A 5 9.42 -13.19 -16.46
N ARG A 6 9.57 -14.47 -16.09
CA ARG A 6 10.07 -14.80 -14.76
C ARG A 6 11.51 -14.29 -14.66
N PHE A 7 11.79 -13.50 -13.63
CA PHE A 7 13.14 -13.00 -13.36
C PHE A 7 13.97 -14.09 -12.69
N ASP A 8 14.21 -15.20 -13.38
CA ASP A 8 15.01 -16.32 -12.86
C ASP A 8 16.53 -16.02 -12.90
N LYS A 9 16.91 -14.81 -13.31
CA LYS A 9 18.31 -14.42 -13.46
C LYS A 9 18.83 -13.76 -12.18
N VAL A 10 19.61 -14.51 -11.41
CA VAL A 10 20.36 -13.98 -10.26
C VAL A 10 21.37 -12.95 -10.78
N LEU A 11 21.19 -11.69 -10.38
CA LEU A 11 22.08 -10.59 -10.76
C LEU A 11 23.48 -10.81 -10.19
N THR A 12 24.50 -10.48 -10.98
CA THR A 12 25.89 -10.47 -10.54
C THR A 12 26.13 -9.38 -9.49
N LYS A 13 27.21 -9.50 -8.71
CA LYS A 13 27.53 -8.55 -7.63
C LYS A 13 27.57 -7.10 -8.12
N THR A 14 28.15 -6.86 -9.29
CA THR A 14 28.22 -5.55 -9.95
C THR A 14 26.87 -5.04 -10.43
N GLU A 15 26.02 -5.90 -11.00
CA GLU A 15 24.66 -5.51 -11.41
C GLU A 15 23.78 -5.16 -10.21
N LYS A 16 23.92 -5.90 -9.09
CA LYS A 16 23.22 -5.58 -7.83
C LYS A 16 23.63 -4.20 -7.30
N ILE A 17 24.92 -3.90 -7.31
CA ILE A 17 25.44 -2.59 -6.86
C ILE A 17 24.92 -1.46 -7.75
N LYS A 18 24.98 -1.63 -9.09
CA LYS A 18 24.42 -0.63 -10.03
C LYS A 18 22.93 -0.40 -9.79
N ARG A 19 22.18 -1.48 -9.54
CA ARG A 19 20.73 -1.39 -9.27
C ARG A 19 20.44 -0.67 -7.96
N MET A 20 21.19 -0.96 -6.89
CA MET A 20 21.04 -0.24 -5.61
C MET A 20 21.43 1.23 -5.74
N GLN A 21 22.51 1.56 -6.46
CA GLN A 21 22.91 2.95 -6.69
C GLN A 21 21.92 3.72 -7.57
N SER A 22 21.23 3.03 -8.49
CA SER A 22 20.17 3.61 -9.32
C SER A 22 18.81 3.68 -8.63
N ALA A 23 18.64 2.98 -7.50
CA ALA A 23 17.44 3.10 -6.70
C ALA A 23 17.49 4.49 -6.06
N LYS A 24 16.56 5.35 -6.48
CA LYS A 24 16.38 6.64 -5.81
C LYS A 24 15.98 6.34 -4.38
N ASN A 25 16.67 6.94 -3.41
CA ASN A 25 16.10 7.12 -2.08
C ASN A 25 14.93 8.08 -2.28
N GLU A 26 13.73 7.52 -2.42
CA GLU A 26 12.51 8.28 -2.19
C GLU A 26 12.41 8.39 -0.68
N ASP A 27 13.00 9.44 -0.12
CA ASP A 27 12.92 9.72 1.31
C ASP A 27 11.43 9.86 1.65
N VAL A 28 10.92 8.89 2.41
CA VAL A 28 9.54 8.92 2.92
C VAL A 28 9.54 9.89 4.09
N GLU A 29 9.09 11.11 3.85
CA GLU A 29 8.94 12.12 4.89
C GLU A 29 7.72 11.80 5.76
N PHE A 30 7.95 11.51 7.05
CA PHE A 30 6.88 11.29 8.01
C PHE A 30 6.37 12.63 8.53
N SER A 31 5.12 12.98 8.20
CA SER A 31 4.42 14.14 8.77
C SER A 31 3.44 13.67 9.83
N ALA A 32 3.71 13.99 11.10
CA ALA A 32 2.87 13.59 12.23
C ALA A 32 1.45 14.19 12.12
N GLU A 33 1.33 15.46 11.70
CA GLU A 33 0.04 16.13 11.56
C GLU A 33 -0.81 15.51 10.44
N LEU A 34 -0.18 15.09 9.34
CA LEU A 34 -0.88 14.40 8.26
C LEU A 34 -1.32 12.99 8.70
N ALA A 35 -0.46 12.27 9.41
CA ALA A 35 -0.77 10.95 9.94
C ALA A 35 -1.94 10.99 10.94
N ASP A 36 -1.94 11.96 11.87
CA ASP A 36 -3.03 12.15 12.84
C ASP A 36 -4.36 12.45 12.13
N ALA A 37 -4.33 13.25 11.06
CA ALA A 37 -5.52 13.55 10.26
C ALA A 37 -6.05 12.32 9.50
N GLU A 38 -5.17 11.50 8.95
CA GLU A 38 -5.53 10.25 8.26
C GLU A 38 -6.14 9.22 9.23
N ASP A 39 -5.62 9.10 10.45
CA ASP A 39 -6.16 8.21 11.48
C ASP A 39 -7.60 8.57 11.86
N LEU A 40 -7.89 9.87 12.04
CA LEU A 40 -9.24 10.35 12.31
C LEU A 40 -10.21 10.06 11.15
N GLU A 41 -9.74 10.22 9.91
CA GLU A 41 -10.56 9.91 8.74
C GLU A 41 -10.83 8.41 8.61
N ALA A 42 -9.83 7.57 8.91
CA ALA A 42 -9.95 6.12 8.89
C ALA A 42 -11.04 5.62 9.85
N ILE A 43 -11.07 6.16 11.08
CA ILE A 43 -12.11 5.83 12.07
C ILE A 43 -13.50 6.18 11.53
N ARG A 44 -13.68 7.40 10.99
CA ARG A 44 -14.97 7.84 10.43
C ARG A 44 -15.42 6.94 9.27
N ARG A 45 -14.49 6.54 8.40
CA ARG A 45 -14.79 5.62 7.29
C ARG A 45 -15.21 4.24 7.79
N SER A 46 -14.56 3.72 8.83
CA SER A 46 -14.93 2.45 9.47
C SER A 46 -16.35 2.50 10.02
N GLU A 47 -16.70 3.53 10.79
CA GLU A 47 -18.05 3.67 11.35
C GLU A 47 -19.14 3.77 10.27
N VAL A 48 -18.86 4.46 9.16
CA VAL A 48 -19.79 4.52 8.03
C VAL A 48 -19.95 3.16 7.36
N ALA A 49 -18.86 2.41 7.19
CA ALA A 49 -18.89 1.07 6.62
C ALA A 49 -19.69 0.11 7.52
N ASP A 50 -19.45 0.14 8.83
CA ASP A 50 -20.17 -0.69 9.81
C ASP A 50 -21.67 -0.38 9.80
N ARG A 51 -22.04 0.91 9.79
CA ARG A 51 -23.46 1.31 9.66
C ARG A 51 -24.08 0.84 8.35
N ARG A 52 -23.34 0.90 7.23
CA ARG A 52 -23.83 0.39 5.95
C ARG A 52 -24.03 -1.12 6.01
N GLN A 53 -23.08 -1.85 6.57
CA GLN A 53 -23.13 -3.30 6.70
C GLN A 53 -24.31 -3.73 7.58
N GLN A 54 -24.50 -3.09 8.73
CA GLN A 54 -25.63 -3.38 9.62
C GLN A 54 -26.99 -3.15 8.95
N ARG A 55 -27.12 -2.11 8.12
CA ARG A 55 -28.36 -1.89 7.34
C ARG A 55 -28.58 -3.02 6.33
N ILE A 56 -27.53 -3.40 5.60
CA ILE A 56 -27.59 -4.50 4.63
C ILE A 56 -27.98 -5.81 5.32
N THR A 57 -27.40 -6.13 6.48
CA THR A 57 -27.72 -7.40 7.18
C THR A 57 -29.15 -7.43 7.67
N ASN A 58 -29.67 -6.32 8.22
CA ASN A 58 -31.03 -6.24 8.73
C ASN A 58 -32.09 -6.27 7.61
N ASP A 59 -31.75 -5.81 6.41
CA ASP A 59 -32.65 -5.84 5.24
C ASP A 59 -32.68 -7.23 4.55
N ASN A 60 -31.79 -8.16 4.93
CA ASN A 60 -31.70 -9.52 4.38
C ASN A 60 -32.23 -10.63 5.32
N GLU A 61 -32.80 -10.26 6.47
CA GLU A 61 -33.58 -11.13 7.37
C GLU A 61 -35.09 -10.94 7.15
#